data_AF-Q9YHQ9-F1
#
_entry.id   AF-Q9YHQ9-F1
#
_cell.length_a   1.000
_cell.length_b   1.000
_cell.length_c   1.000
_cell.angle_alpha   90.00
_cell.angle_beta   90.00
_cell.angle_gamma   90.00
#
_symmetry.space_group_name_H-M   'P 1'
#
loop_
_entity.id
_entity.type
_entity.pdbx_description
1 polymer ?
#
loop_
_entity_poly.entity_id
_entity_poly.type
_entity_poly.pdbx_seq_one_letter_code
_entity_poly.pdbx_strand_id
1 'polypeptide(L)'
;AEFGFDRVDQTPRSVTKETGESLTINCVLRGASYALGSTCWYRKKSGSTNEESISKGGRYVETVNSGSKSFSLRINNLTVEDGGTYRCGVARRCDYRVLWIRGSCVFDEYGGGTIVTVNPGVQPSLPIVRLLFSATEEQRANGFV
;
A
#
# COMPACT_ATOMS: atom_id res chain seq x y z
N ALA A 1 -31.52 -17.43 -4.11
CA ALA A 1 -30.71 -16.25 -3.72
C ALA A 1 -29.42 -16.80 -3.15
N GLU A 2 -28.28 -16.57 -3.81
CA GLU A 2 -26.98 -16.86 -3.20
C GLU A 2 -26.84 -15.95 -1.98
N PHE A 3 -26.77 -16.53 -0.79
CA PHE A 3 -26.36 -15.82 0.41
C PHE A 3 -24.86 -15.53 0.30
N GLY A 4 -24.51 -14.52 -0.49
CA GLY A 4 -23.14 -14.05 -0.62
C GLY A 4 -22.76 -13.29 0.64
N PHE A 5 -21.86 -13.86 1.44
CA PHE A 5 -21.22 -13.13 2.53
C PHE A 5 -20.45 -11.94 1.97
N ASP A 6 -20.47 -10.81 2.69
CA ASP A 6 -19.68 -9.64 2.33
C ASP A 6 -18.20 -10.01 2.27
N ARG A 7 -17.45 -9.42 1.35
CA ARG A 7 -16.01 -9.65 1.26
C ARG A 7 -15.27 -8.44 0.71
N VAL A 8 -13.98 -8.38 0.99
CA VAL A 8 -13.09 -7.35 0.44
C VAL A 8 -12.18 -7.95 -0.63
N ASP A 9 -12.40 -7.57 -1.87
CA ASP A 9 -11.53 -7.93 -2.99
C ASP A 9 -10.30 -7.02 -2.98
N GLN A 10 -9.14 -7.54 -2.55
CA GLN A 10 -7.87 -6.82 -2.49
C GLN A 10 -6.97 -7.16 -3.68
N THR A 11 -6.37 -6.14 -4.29
CA THR A 11 -5.48 -6.26 -5.46
C THR A 11 -4.31 -5.27 -5.38
N PRO A 12 -3.11 -5.64 -5.89
CA PRO A 12 -2.73 -6.96 -6.41
C PRO A 12 -2.54 -7.98 -5.27
N ARG A 13 -2.43 -9.28 -5.58
CA ARG A 13 -2.06 -10.31 -4.58
C ARG A 13 -0.58 -10.32 -4.26
N SER A 14 0.25 -10.02 -5.26
CA SER A 14 1.69 -9.87 -5.12
C SER A 14 2.20 -8.81 -6.09
N VAL A 15 3.25 -8.10 -5.71
CA VAL A 15 3.88 -7.07 -6.54
C VAL A 15 5.35 -6.92 -6.17
N THR A 16 6.18 -6.75 -7.19
CA THR A 16 7.58 -6.39 -7.05
C THR A 16 7.77 -4.97 -7.58
N LYS A 17 8.45 -4.12 -6.80
CA LYS A 17 8.71 -2.72 -7.11
C LYS A 17 10.18 -2.39 -6.83
N GLU A 18 10.67 -1.34 -7.47
CA GLU A 18 12.00 -0.79 -7.20
C GLU A 18 11.92 0.30 -6.13
N THR A 19 13.00 0.48 -5.36
CA THR A 19 13.14 1.62 -4.44
C THR A 19 12.89 2.94 -5.19
N GLY A 20 12.10 3.83 -4.57
CA GLY A 20 11.71 5.12 -5.15
C GLY A 20 10.40 5.07 -5.95
N GLU A 21 9.95 3.90 -6.40
CA GLU A 21 8.65 3.76 -7.05
C GLU A 21 7.48 4.00 -6.06
N SER A 22 6.28 4.13 -6.62
CA SER A 22 5.04 4.12 -5.86
C SER A 22 4.24 2.85 -6.11
N LEU A 23 3.53 2.38 -5.09
CA LEU A 23 2.60 1.27 -5.17
C LEU A 23 1.20 1.75 -4.84
N THR A 24 0.19 1.24 -5.55
CA THR A 24 -1.21 1.40 -5.17
C THR A 24 -1.82 0.03 -4.92
N ILE A 25 -2.36 -0.17 -3.71
CA ILE A 25 -3.15 -1.34 -3.34
C ILE A 25 -4.62 -0.93 -3.33
N ASN A 26 -5.46 -1.68 -4.01
CA ASN A 26 -6.89 -1.41 -4.14
C ASN A 26 -7.72 -2.45 -3.39
N CYS A 27 -8.80 -2.00 -2.77
CA CYS A 27 -9.76 -2.83 -2.07
C CYS A 27 -11.18 -2.46 -2.45
N VAL A 28 -12.03 -3.45 -2.69
CA VAL A 28 -13.43 -3.26 -3.07
C VAL A 28 -14.32 -4.13 -2.19
N LEU A 29 -15.26 -3.51 -1.49
CA LEU A 29 -16.26 -4.23 -0.71
C LEU A 29 -17.37 -4.75 -1.64
N ARG A 30 -17.53 -6.08 -1.70
CA ARG A 30 -18.55 -6.79 -2.48
C ARG A 30 -19.56 -7.46 -1.55
N GLY A 31 -20.76 -7.73 -2.06
CA GLY A 31 -21.85 -8.39 -1.31
C GLY A 31 -22.59 -7.48 -0.32
N ALA A 32 -21.93 -6.44 0.17
CA ALA A 32 -22.50 -5.54 1.17
C ALA A 32 -23.71 -4.74 0.67
N SER A 33 -24.82 -4.86 1.40
CA SER A 33 -26.02 -4.02 1.23
C SER A 33 -25.87 -2.64 1.89
N TYR A 34 -24.93 -2.47 2.82
CA TYR A 34 -24.66 -1.23 3.55
C TYR A 34 -23.57 -0.37 2.89
N ALA A 35 -23.52 0.91 3.25
CA ALA A 35 -22.52 1.86 2.74
C ALA A 35 -21.10 1.54 3.23
N LEU A 36 -20.07 1.96 2.49
CA LEU A 36 -18.68 1.77 2.91
C LEU A 36 -18.43 2.52 4.24
N GLY A 37 -18.03 1.77 5.27
CA GLY A 37 -17.72 2.32 6.59
C GLY A 37 -16.29 2.82 6.71
N SER A 38 -15.72 2.74 7.91
CA SER A 38 -14.33 3.14 8.14
C SER A 38 -13.37 2.14 7.52
N THR A 39 -12.33 2.63 6.85
CA THR A 39 -11.28 1.81 6.25
C THR A 39 -10.05 1.75 7.14
N CYS A 40 -9.48 0.56 7.28
CA CYS A 40 -8.25 0.32 8.01
C CYS A 40 -7.20 -0.34 7.10
N TRP A 41 -5.93 -0.09 7.42
CA TRP A 41 -4.79 -0.63 6.69
C TRP A 41 -3.81 -1.22 7.68
N TYR A 42 -3.28 -2.38 7.32
CA TYR A 42 -2.36 -3.13 8.14
C TYR A 42 -1.17 -3.60 7.33
N ARG A 43 -0.07 -3.82 8.04
CA ARG A 43 1.17 -4.28 7.46
C ARG A 43 1.87 -5.26 8.38
N LYS A 44 2.29 -6.38 7.80
CA LYS A 44 3.25 -7.29 8.39
C LYS A 44 4.57 -7.17 7.64
N LYS A 45 5.59 -6.60 8.28
CA LYS A 45 6.94 -6.46 7.68
C LYS A 45 7.52 -7.83 7.35
N SER A 46 8.38 -7.90 6.33
CA SER A 46 9.11 -9.13 6.02
C SER A 46 9.90 -9.60 7.24
N GLY A 47 9.78 -10.89 7.59
CA GLY A 47 10.42 -11.48 8.78
C GLY A 47 9.73 -11.18 10.13
N SER A 48 8.71 -10.32 10.19
CA SER A 48 7.92 -10.09 11.40
C SER A 48 6.82 -11.13 11.54
N THR A 49 6.45 -11.48 12.77
CA THR A 49 5.19 -12.21 13.07
C THR A 49 4.00 -11.28 13.28
N ASN A 50 4.28 -10.03 13.68
CA ASN A 50 3.30 -9.06 14.11
C ASN A 50 2.78 -8.23 12.93
N GLU A 51 1.47 -8.00 12.93
CA GLU A 51 0.79 -7.09 12.02
C GLU A 51 0.56 -5.74 12.72
N GLU A 52 0.88 -4.65 12.04
CA GLU A 52 0.84 -3.28 12.56
C GLU A 52 -0.19 -2.46 11.78
N SER A 53 -0.94 -1.60 12.46
CA SER A 53 -1.84 -0.65 11.78
C SER A 53 -1.03 0.45 11.08
N ILE A 54 -1.40 0.77 9.84
CA ILE A 54 -0.83 1.89 9.09
C ILE A 54 -1.62 3.15 9.39
N SER A 55 -0.94 4.16 9.94
CA SER A 55 -1.47 5.52 10.02
C SER A 55 -1.40 6.19 8.65
N LYS A 56 -2.54 6.72 8.20
CA LYS A 56 -2.67 7.46 6.94
C LYS A 56 -1.97 8.82 7.07
N GLY A 57 -1.34 9.28 6.00
CA GLY A 57 -0.58 10.54 5.97
C GLY A 57 0.88 10.35 5.52
N GLY A 58 1.55 11.46 5.20
CA GLY A 58 2.91 11.44 4.69
C GLY A 58 3.01 10.67 3.36
N ARG A 59 3.79 9.58 3.34
CA ARG A 59 3.96 8.73 2.15
C ARG A 59 2.76 7.82 1.87
N TYR A 60 1.85 7.65 2.84
CA TYR A 60 0.70 6.76 2.77
C TYR A 60 -0.58 7.56 2.47
N VAL A 61 -1.02 7.55 1.22
CA VAL A 61 -2.16 8.32 0.74
C VAL A 61 -3.34 7.39 0.50
N GLU A 62 -4.41 7.55 1.29
CA GLU A 62 -5.66 6.84 1.04
C GLU A 62 -6.55 7.60 0.08
N THR A 63 -7.26 6.88 -0.77
CA THR A 63 -8.38 7.40 -1.57
C THR A 63 -9.59 6.52 -1.35
N VAL A 64 -10.75 7.12 -1.10
CA VAL A 64 -12.01 6.41 -0.83
C VAL A 64 -13.06 6.84 -1.85
N ASN A 65 -13.72 5.86 -2.45
CA ASN A 65 -14.88 6.06 -3.31
C ASN A 65 -16.06 5.28 -2.72
N SER A 66 -16.92 6.01 -2.01
CA SER A 66 -18.10 5.45 -1.36
C SER A 66 -19.14 4.91 -2.36
N GLY A 67 -19.21 5.47 -3.57
CA GLY A 67 -20.16 5.05 -4.61
C GLY A 67 -19.85 3.66 -5.17
N SER A 68 -18.59 3.39 -5.49
CA SER A 68 -18.11 2.07 -5.91
C SER A 68 -17.72 1.14 -4.74
N LYS A 69 -17.90 1.59 -3.49
CA LYS A 69 -17.47 0.91 -2.26
C LYS A 69 -16.02 0.43 -2.35
N SER A 70 -15.16 1.26 -2.92
CA SER A 70 -13.76 0.95 -3.16
C SER A 70 -12.86 1.98 -2.50
N PHE A 71 -11.68 1.54 -2.09
CA PHE A 71 -10.67 2.40 -1.49
C PHE A 71 -9.29 1.86 -1.83
N SER A 72 -8.29 2.74 -1.79
CA SER A 72 -6.93 2.39 -2.16
C SER A 72 -5.91 3.06 -1.27
N LEU A 73 -4.80 2.38 -1.02
CA LEU A 73 -3.62 2.94 -0.38
C LEU A 73 -2.51 3.09 -1.41
N ARG A 74 -2.11 4.33 -1.66
CA ARG A 74 -0.89 4.64 -2.41
C ARG A 74 0.27 4.86 -1.45
N ILE A 75 1.34 4.12 -1.62
CA ILE A 75 2.59 4.24 -0.88
C ILE A 75 3.62 4.88 -1.82
N ASN A 76 4.09 6.07 -1.47
CA ASN A 76 5.03 6.83 -2.28
C ASN A 76 6.46 6.55 -1.87
N ASN A 77 7.40 6.61 -2.82
CA ASN A 77 8.84 6.52 -2.57
C ASN A 77 9.21 5.28 -1.73
N LEU A 78 8.89 4.10 -2.26
CA LEU A 78 9.11 2.82 -1.57
C LEU A 78 10.56 2.63 -1.17
N THR A 79 10.79 1.98 -0.02
CA THR A 79 12.11 1.52 0.42
C THR A 79 12.12 0.00 0.55
N VAL A 80 13.30 -0.62 0.62
CA VAL A 80 13.43 -2.07 0.89
C VAL A 80 12.73 -2.46 2.21
N GLU A 81 12.77 -1.56 3.18
CA GLU A 81 12.07 -1.72 4.46
C GLU A 81 10.55 -1.66 4.32
N ASP A 82 9.98 -1.26 3.18
CA ASP A 82 8.55 -1.32 2.88
C ASP A 82 8.10 -2.73 2.43
N GLY A 83 9.03 -3.67 2.23
CA GLY A 83 8.70 -5.06 1.94
C GLY A 83 7.87 -5.75 3.04
N GLY A 84 6.89 -6.55 2.64
CA GLY A 84 5.99 -7.24 3.58
C GLY A 84 4.64 -7.58 3.00
N THR A 85 3.70 -7.99 3.85
CA THR A 85 2.30 -8.23 3.47
C THR A 85 1.44 -7.09 3.97
N TYR A 86 0.68 -6.47 3.06
CA TYR A 86 -0.26 -5.41 3.37
C TYR A 86 -1.68 -5.94 3.32
N ARG A 87 -2.56 -5.48 4.20
CA ARG A 87 -3.95 -5.91 4.24
C ARG A 87 -4.85 -4.72 4.50
N CYS A 88 -5.94 -4.62 3.74
CA CYS A 88 -6.99 -3.66 4.02
C CYS A 88 -8.11 -4.28 4.85
N GLY A 89 -8.84 -3.45 5.59
CA GLY A 89 -10.06 -3.85 6.26
C GLY A 89 -11.14 -2.77 6.15
N VAL A 90 -12.38 -3.19 6.34
CA VAL A 90 -13.54 -2.31 6.44
C VAL A 90 -14.30 -2.63 7.72
N ALA A 91 -14.50 -1.62 8.56
CA ALA A 91 -15.35 -1.70 9.74
C ALA A 91 -16.78 -1.25 9.38
N ARG A 92 -17.78 -2.09 9.68
CA ARG A 92 -19.20 -1.81 9.37
C ARG A 92 -19.72 -0.53 10.04
N ARG A 93 -19.28 -0.26 11.29
CA ARG A 93 -19.54 1.00 12.02
C ARG A 93 -18.41 1.30 13.00
N CYS A 94 -17.94 2.54 13.03
CA CYS A 94 -17.30 3.13 14.22
C CYS A 94 -18.33 4.05 14.87
N ASP A 95 -19.30 3.50 15.59
CA ASP A 95 -20.25 4.33 16.34
C ASP A 95 -19.70 4.60 17.74
N TYR A 96 -19.26 5.83 17.98
CA TYR A 96 -18.84 6.31 19.30
C TYR A 96 -20.03 6.50 20.26
N ARG A 97 -21.28 6.22 19.84
CA ARG A 97 -22.49 6.32 20.67
C ARG A 97 -22.88 5.02 21.38
N VAL A 98 -22.09 3.95 21.29
CA VAL A 98 -22.34 2.74 22.09
C VAL A 98 -21.51 2.80 23.37
N LEU A 99 -22.13 3.39 24.40
CA LEU A 99 -21.90 3.25 25.84
C LEU A 99 -20.57 2.57 26.28
N TRP A 100 -19.65 3.38 26.80
CA TRP A 100 -18.55 3.08 27.76
C TRP A 100 -17.42 2.12 27.37
N ILE A 101 -17.46 1.44 26.22
CA ILE A 101 -16.33 0.61 25.77
C ILE A 101 -15.51 1.38 24.73
N ARG A 102 -14.31 1.80 25.12
CA ARG A 102 -13.33 2.39 24.19
C ARG A 102 -13.07 1.41 23.03
N GLY A 103 -13.49 1.78 21.82
CA GLY A 103 -12.81 1.39 20.58
C GLY A 103 -13.04 -0.02 20.04
N SER A 104 -14.25 -0.58 20.12
CA SER A 104 -14.55 -1.82 19.37
C SER A 104 -15.23 -1.50 18.03
N CYS A 105 -14.45 -1.55 16.95
CA CYS A 105 -15.00 -1.71 15.61
C CYS A 105 -15.66 -3.09 15.55
N VAL A 106 -16.98 -3.15 15.38
CA VAL A 106 -17.69 -4.43 15.29
C VAL A 106 -17.81 -4.83 13.82
N PHE A 107 -17.23 -5.99 13.51
CA PHE A 107 -17.07 -6.63 12.20
C PHE A 107 -16.09 -5.92 11.26
N ASP A 108 -14.84 -6.40 11.28
CA ASP A 108 -13.84 -6.08 10.28
C ASP A 108 -13.89 -7.16 9.18
N GLU A 109 -14.31 -6.78 7.97
CA GLU A 109 -14.05 -7.61 6.78
C GLU A 109 -12.66 -7.26 6.26
N TYR A 110 -11.80 -8.26 6.10
CA TYR A 110 -10.43 -8.06 5.65
C TYR A 110 -10.22 -8.49 4.20
N GLY A 111 -9.31 -7.80 3.52
CA GLY A 111 -8.78 -8.23 2.24
C GLY A 111 -7.87 -9.45 2.37
N GLY A 112 -7.66 -10.15 1.26
CA GLY A 112 -6.78 -11.33 1.21
C GLY A 112 -5.29 -11.02 1.41
N GLY A 113 -4.90 -9.75 1.37
CA GLY A 113 -3.51 -9.31 1.50
C GLY A 113 -2.79 -9.13 0.15
N THR A 114 -1.73 -8.33 0.18
CA THR A 114 -0.83 -8.03 -0.94
C THR A 114 0.60 -8.24 -0.47
N ILE A 115 1.31 -9.19 -1.09
CA ILE A 115 2.74 -9.40 -0.85
C ILE A 115 3.52 -8.36 -1.66
N VAL A 116 4.31 -7.55 -0.98
CA VAL A 116 5.13 -6.50 -1.59
C VAL A 116 6.60 -6.86 -1.41
N THR A 117 7.30 -6.96 -2.53
CA THR A 117 8.75 -7.07 -2.59
C THR A 117 9.31 -5.76 -3.14
N VAL A 118 10.29 -5.16 -2.46
CA VAL A 118 10.96 -3.95 -2.93
C VAL A 118 12.42 -4.27 -3.16
N ASN A 119 12.84 -4.16 -4.42
CA ASN A 119 14.23 -4.35 -4.81
C ASN A 119 15.03 -3.08 -4.48
N PRO A 120 16.26 -3.22 -3.92
CA PRO A 120 17.17 -2.10 -3.82
C PRO A 120 17.48 -1.65 -5.24
N GLY A 121 17.01 -0.46 -5.61
CA GLY A 121 17.29 0.11 -6.93
C GLY A 121 18.79 0.03 -7.23
N VAL A 122 19.14 -0.28 -8.47
CA VAL A 122 20.53 -0.43 -8.89
C VAL A 122 21.29 0.84 -8.52
N GLN A 123 22.07 0.80 -7.44
CA GLN A 123 23.08 1.82 -7.21
C GLN A 123 24.17 1.55 -8.24
N PRO A 124 24.35 2.41 -9.28
CA PRO A 124 25.48 2.23 -10.17
C PRO A 124 26.74 2.24 -9.33
N SER A 125 27.60 1.25 -9.55
CA SER A 125 28.86 1.17 -8.83
C SER A 125 29.67 2.45 -9.07
N LEU A 126 30.44 2.89 -8.07
CA LEU A 126 31.40 4.00 -8.20
C LEU A 126 32.17 4.00 -9.54
N PRO A 127 32.65 2.85 -10.08
CA PRO A 127 33.28 2.81 -11.40
C PRO A 127 32.34 3.22 -12.55
N ILE A 128 31.08 2.78 -12.55
CA ILE A 128 30.10 3.16 -13.60
C ILE A 128 29.79 4.66 -13.51
N VAL A 129 29.64 5.19 -12.30
CA VAL A 129 29.42 6.62 -12.08
C VAL A 129 30.62 7.44 -12.60
N ARG A 130 31.85 7.02 -12.30
CA ARG A 130 33.07 7.67 -12.81
C ARG A 130 33.15 7.64 -14.34
N LEU A 131 32.79 6.51 -14.96
CA LEU A 131 32.74 6.40 -16.43
C LEU A 131 31.71 7.34 -17.04
N LEU A 132 30.52 7.45 -16.45
CA LEU A 132 29.50 8.40 -16.90
C LEU A 132 29.97 9.85 -16.78
N PHE A 133 30.54 10.22 -15.63
CA PHE A 133 31.12 11.56 -15.45
C PHE A 133 32.22 11.85 -16.46
N SER A 134 33.13 10.90 -16.69
CA SER A 134 34.19 11.02 -17.69
C SER A 134 33.62 11.19 -19.10
N ALA A 135 32.60 10.41 -19.47
CA ALA A 135 31.96 10.50 -20.79
C ALA A 135 31.22 11.83 -20.97
N THR A 136 30.55 12.34 -19.94
CA THR A 136 29.90 13.66 -19.99
C THR A 136 30.91 14.81 -20.09
N GLU A 137 32.05 14.73 -19.39
CA GLU A 137 33.13 15.72 -19.52
C GLU A 137 33.77 15.65 -20.92
N GLU A 138 33.95 14.46 -21.47
CA GLU A 138 34.47 14.25 -22.82
C GLU A 138 33.51 14.79 -23.90
N GLN A 139 32.20 14.55 -23.77
CA GLN A 139 31.19 15.14 -24.65
C GLN A 139 31.17 16.66 -24.60
N ARG A 140 31.36 17.24 -23.40
CA ARG A 140 31.48 18.69 -23.19
C ARG A 140 32.76 19.27 -23.83
N ALA A 141 33.89 18.57 -23.70
CA ALA A 141 35.15 18.95 -24.32
C ALA A 141 35.10 18.87 -25.85
N ASN A 142 34.31 17.93 -26.39
CA ASN A 142 34.13 17.73 -27.83
C ASN A 142 33.02 18.60 -28.45
N GLY A 143 32.38 19.48 -27.67
CA GLY A 143 31.41 20.46 -28.19
C GLY A 143 30.09 19.85 -28.68
N PHE A 144 29.71 18.67 -28.18
CA PHE A 144 28.48 17.97 -28.55
C PHE A 144 27.27 18.30 -27.65
N VAL A 145 27.35 19.37 -26.84
CA VAL A 145 26.30 19.83 -25.91
C VAL A 145 25.90 21.27 -26.24
#